data_AF-A0A7Y2HJ00-F1
#
_entry.id   AF-A0A7Y2HJ00-F1
#
_cell.length_a   1.000
_cell.length_b   1.000
_cell.length_c   1.000
_cell.angle_alpha   90.00
_cell.angle_beta   90.00
_cell.angle_gamma   90.00
#
_symmetry.space_group_name_H-M   'P 1'
#
loop_
_entity.id
_entity.type
_entity.pdbx_description
1 polymer ?
#
loop_
_entity_poly.entity_id
_entity_poly.type
_entity_poly.pdbx_seq_one_letter_code
_entity_poly.pdbx_strand_id
1 'polypeptide(L)'
;MYKFLTKNGQLVALGLGILVIVIFFGSVISGFNSNAAIDMSTDLMNLDPEARSAINFFNPGLGATVGMIILAAVLALVVFGIINILKFPKQAMKFGIGLIVLAIIFFALYSTSDMESGGKLGMLHEREGITENVSKFISGGLKTTVGLAVAAFVIMVISEIRNIFK
;
A
#
# COMPACT_ATOMS: atom_id res chain seq x y z
N MET A 1 29.42 2.36 -8.40
CA MET A 1 27.96 2.53 -8.20
C MET A 1 27.37 1.52 -7.22
N TYR A 2 27.52 0.21 -7.40
CA TYR A 2 26.92 -0.81 -6.53
C TYR A 2 27.22 -0.62 -5.03
N LYS A 3 28.50 -0.47 -4.64
CA LYS A 3 28.90 -0.25 -3.23
C LYS A 3 28.35 1.04 -2.59
N PHE A 4 28.05 2.06 -3.39
CA PHE A 4 27.50 3.31 -2.89
C PHE A 4 26.00 3.15 -2.60
N LEU A 5 25.25 2.52 -3.53
CA LEU A 5 23.83 2.26 -3.37
C LEU A 5 23.55 1.23 -2.27
N THR A 6 24.42 0.24 -2.07
CA THR A 6 24.25 -0.72 -0.98
C THR A 6 24.58 -0.12 0.39
N LYS A 7 25.55 0.81 0.47
CA LYS A 7 25.93 1.46 1.73
C LYS A 7 24.99 2.61 2.11
N ASN A 8 24.52 3.39 1.14
CA ASN A 8 23.74 4.61 1.35
C ASN A 8 22.30 4.49 0.83
N GLY A 9 21.79 3.28 0.60
CA GLY A 9 20.50 3.07 -0.05
C GLY A 9 19.34 3.77 0.66
N GLN A 10 19.33 3.76 1.99
CA GLN A 10 18.32 4.49 2.79
C GLN A 10 18.42 6.00 2.62
N LEU A 11 19.63 6.56 2.59
CA LEU A 11 19.84 8.00 2.35
C LEU A 11 19.42 8.41 0.93
N VAL A 12 19.69 7.57 -0.07
CA VAL A 12 19.26 7.80 -1.45
C VAL A 12 17.74 7.74 -1.56
N ALA A 13 17.10 6.76 -0.90
CA ALA A 13 15.64 6.65 -0.87
C ALA A 13 14.99 7.87 -0.20
N LEU A 14 15.54 8.32 0.94
CA LEU A 14 15.08 9.52 1.62
C LEU A 14 15.24 10.77 0.73
N GLY A 15 16.40 10.91 0.08
CA GLY A 15 16.67 12.03 -0.83
C GLY A 15 15.71 12.07 -2.02
N LEU A 16 15.42 10.91 -2.63
CA LEU A 16 14.43 10.80 -3.71
C LEU A 16 13.01 11.13 -3.21
N GLY A 17 12.66 10.70 -2.00
CA GLY A 17 11.37 11.07 -1.37
C GLY A 17 11.24 12.58 -1.20
N ILE A 18 12.27 13.23 -0.64
CA ILE A 18 12.32 14.69 -0.50
C ILE A 18 12.22 15.37 -1.87
N LEU A 19 12.93 14.86 -2.88
CA LEU A 19 12.86 15.40 -4.24
C LEU A 19 11.42 15.37 -4.80
N VAL A 20 10.70 14.27 -4.63
CA VAL A 20 9.31 14.15 -5.10
C VAL A 20 8.38 15.08 -4.35
N ILE A 21 8.59 15.26 -3.04
CA ILE A 21 7.86 16.25 -2.24
C ILE A 21 8.10 17.67 -2.79
N VAL A 22 9.34 18.03 -3.10
CA VAL A 22 9.69 19.33 -3.69
C VAL A 22 9.03 19.52 -5.05
N ILE A 23 9.03 18.49 -5.90
CA ILE A 23 8.36 18.53 -7.22
C ILE A 23 6.86 18.73 -7.06
N PHE A 24 6.22 18.02 -6.12
CA PHE A 24 4.80 18.17 -5.84
C PHE A 24 4.47 19.59 -5.37
N PHE A 25 5.14 20.08 -4.33
CA PHE A 25 4.88 21.43 -3.82
C PHE A 25 5.20 22.52 -4.83
N GLY A 26 6.29 22.39 -5.58
CA GLY A 26 6.65 23.33 -6.65
C GLY A 26 5.58 23.38 -7.75
N SER A 27 5.08 22.21 -8.18
CA SER A 27 4.00 22.11 -9.16
C SER A 27 2.69 22.72 -8.65
N VAL A 28 2.34 22.45 -7.40
CA VAL A 28 1.12 22.97 -6.76
C VAL A 28 1.18 24.50 -6.62
N ILE A 29 2.27 25.03 -6.05
CA ILE A 29 2.45 26.48 -5.88
C ILE A 29 2.48 27.19 -7.24
N SER A 30 3.19 26.62 -8.22
CA SER A 30 3.20 27.17 -9.58
C SER A 30 1.83 27.16 -10.22
N GLY A 31 1.05 26.09 -10.01
CA GLY A 31 -0.30 25.94 -10.55
C GLY A 31 -1.30 26.94 -10.00
N PHE A 32 -1.21 27.26 -8.70
CA PHE A 32 -2.00 28.33 -8.09
C PHE A 32 -1.57 29.72 -8.60
N ASN A 33 -0.27 29.97 -8.72
CA ASN A 33 0.24 31.26 -9.24
C ASN A 33 -0.08 31.49 -10.73
N SER A 34 -0.23 30.42 -11.53
CA SER A 34 -0.57 30.53 -12.95
C SER A 34 -2.08 30.63 -13.23
N ASN A 35 -2.93 30.27 -12.26
CA ASN A 35 -4.38 30.23 -12.42
C ASN A 35 -5.05 31.28 -11.53
N ALA A 36 -5.38 32.45 -12.10
CA ALA A 36 -6.03 33.55 -11.36
C ALA A 36 -7.44 33.22 -10.80
N ALA A 37 -8.03 32.09 -11.21
CA ALA A 37 -9.39 31.68 -10.83
C ALA A 37 -9.46 30.65 -9.69
N ILE A 38 -8.33 30.07 -9.26
CA ILE A 38 -8.28 29.02 -8.23
C ILE A 38 -7.19 29.41 -7.24
N ASP A 39 -7.56 29.63 -5.99
CA ASP A 39 -6.63 29.93 -4.88
C ASP A 39 -6.57 28.75 -3.89
N MET A 40 -5.62 28.77 -2.96
CA MET A 40 -5.46 27.75 -1.92
C MET A 40 -6.65 27.65 -0.97
N SER A 41 -7.53 28.66 -0.93
CA SER A 41 -8.78 28.64 -0.16
C SER A 41 -10.00 28.15 -0.95
N THR A 42 -9.86 27.88 -2.26
CA THR A 42 -10.98 27.46 -3.10
C THR A 42 -11.34 26.00 -2.84
N ASP A 43 -12.62 25.74 -2.54
CA ASP A 43 -13.12 24.37 -2.41
C ASP A 43 -13.23 23.71 -3.79
N LEU A 44 -12.30 22.80 -4.07
CA LEU A 44 -12.20 22.09 -5.35
C LEU A 44 -13.38 21.13 -5.59
N MET A 45 -14.14 20.76 -4.56
CA MET A 45 -15.32 19.88 -4.69
C MET A 45 -16.53 20.60 -5.28
N ASN A 46 -16.61 21.92 -5.11
CA ASN A 46 -17.72 22.77 -5.57
C ASN A 46 -17.46 23.44 -6.93
N LEU A 47 -16.33 23.12 -7.57
CA LEU A 47 -16.05 23.59 -8.91
C LEU A 47 -16.91 22.86 -9.94
N ASP A 48 -17.25 23.57 -11.01
CA ASP A 48 -17.89 22.98 -12.16
C ASP A 48 -17.04 21.81 -12.71
N PRO A 49 -17.66 20.70 -13.18
CA PRO A 49 -16.92 19.50 -13.60
C PRO A 49 -15.83 19.77 -14.65
N GLU A 50 -16.05 20.73 -15.56
CA GLU A 50 -15.05 21.13 -16.56
C GLU A 50 -13.85 21.83 -15.89
N ALA A 51 -14.09 22.76 -14.97
CA ALA A 51 -13.02 23.44 -14.23
C ALA A 51 -12.23 22.48 -13.33
N ARG A 52 -12.90 21.51 -12.71
CA ARG A 52 -12.28 20.50 -11.85
C ARG A 52 -11.38 19.54 -12.63
N SER A 53 -11.77 19.16 -13.85
CA SER A 53 -10.97 18.29 -14.72
C SER A 53 -9.79 19.00 -15.39
N ALA A 54 -9.85 20.33 -15.51
CA ALA A 54 -8.74 21.16 -16.00
C ALA A 54 -7.59 21.30 -14.99
N ILE A 55 -7.80 20.91 -13.72
CA ILE A 55 -6.77 20.95 -12.68
C ILE A 55 -5.72 19.87 -12.92
N ASN A 56 -4.56 20.28 -13.44
CA ASN A 56 -3.46 19.38 -13.79
C ASN A 56 -2.19 19.59 -12.96
N PHE A 57 -2.16 20.58 -12.07
CA PHE A 57 -0.97 20.93 -11.30
C PHE A 57 -0.61 19.93 -10.19
N PHE A 58 -1.46 18.94 -9.91
CA PHE A 58 -1.11 17.78 -9.07
C PHE A 58 -0.43 16.65 -9.85
N ASN A 59 -0.61 16.60 -11.17
CA ASN A 59 -0.20 15.48 -12.01
C ASN A 59 1.31 15.23 -12.01
N PRO A 60 2.21 16.23 -11.96
CA PRO A 60 3.65 15.98 -11.93
C PRO A 60 4.10 15.22 -10.67
N GLY A 61 3.59 15.60 -9.49
CA GLY A 61 3.94 14.91 -8.24
C GLY A 61 3.28 13.54 -8.10
N LEU A 62 2.02 13.42 -8.52
CA LEU A 62 1.33 12.14 -8.60
C LEU A 62 2.01 11.19 -9.59
N GLY A 63 2.34 11.69 -10.78
CA GLY A 63 3.05 10.95 -11.82
C GLY A 63 4.43 10.47 -11.38
N ALA A 64 5.19 11.33 -10.68
CA ALA A 64 6.48 10.94 -10.09
C ALA A 64 6.31 9.83 -9.03
N THR A 65 5.29 9.93 -8.18
CA THR A 65 5.00 8.92 -7.14
C THR A 65 4.59 7.59 -7.76
N VAL A 66 3.64 7.61 -8.70
CA VAL A 66 3.18 6.41 -9.42
C VAL A 66 4.33 5.80 -10.21
N GLY A 67 5.15 6.61 -10.88
CA GLY A 67 6.35 6.15 -11.58
C GLY A 67 7.34 5.44 -10.66
N MET A 68 7.59 5.98 -9.45
CA MET A 68 8.44 5.31 -8.46
C MET A 68 7.84 4.01 -7.95
N ILE A 69 6.53 3.94 -7.74
CA ILE A 69 5.83 2.70 -7.34
C ILE A 69 5.98 1.64 -8.43
N ILE A 70 5.74 2.00 -9.69
CA ILE A 70 5.89 1.08 -10.82
C ILE A 70 7.34 0.61 -10.94
N LEU A 71 8.30 1.53 -10.87
CA LEU A 71 9.72 1.20 -10.92
C LEU A 71 10.12 0.26 -9.78
N ALA A 72 9.67 0.52 -8.56
CA ALA A 72 9.93 -0.32 -7.41
C ALA A 72 9.31 -1.71 -7.58
N ALA A 73 8.06 -1.79 -8.05
CA ALA A 73 7.38 -3.05 -8.32
C ALA A 73 8.12 -3.88 -9.38
N VAL A 74 8.52 -3.26 -10.50
CA VAL A 74 9.28 -3.92 -11.57
C VAL A 74 10.63 -4.42 -11.05
N LEU A 75 11.39 -3.58 -10.35
CA LEU A 75 12.70 -3.98 -9.84
C LEU A 75 12.57 -5.07 -8.77
N ALA A 76 11.68 -4.92 -7.79
CA ALA A 76 11.55 -5.84 -6.68
C ALA A 76 10.94 -7.19 -7.10
N LEU A 77 9.82 -7.16 -7.83
CA LEU A 77 9.07 -8.38 -8.16
C LEU A 77 9.57 -9.07 -9.41
N VAL A 78 9.89 -8.30 -10.46
CA VAL A 78 10.29 -8.88 -11.75
C VAL A 78 11.79 -9.14 -11.76
N VAL A 79 12.61 -8.12 -11.53
CA VAL A 79 14.07 -8.27 -11.66
C VAL A 79 14.61 -9.10 -10.50
N PHE A 80 14.48 -8.62 -9.26
CA PHE A 80 15.02 -9.32 -8.10
C PHE A 80 14.22 -10.56 -7.74
N GLY A 81 12.89 -10.52 -7.84
CA GLY A 81 12.04 -11.67 -7.55
C GLY A 81 12.34 -12.88 -8.44
N ILE A 82 12.32 -12.70 -9.78
CA ILE A 82 12.59 -13.82 -10.71
C ILE A 82 14.03 -14.30 -10.57
N ILE A 83 15.01 -13.39 -10.53
CA ILE A 83 16.43 -13.77 -10.39
C ILE A 83 16.67 -14.55 -9.08
N ASN A 84 16.05 -14.14 -7.97
CA ASN A 84 16.22 -14.82 -6.69
C ASN A 84 15.51 -16.18 -6.66
N ILE A 85 14.36 -16.34 -7.32
CA ILE A 85 13.69 -17.63 -7.45
C ILE A 85 14.58 -18.61 -8.25
N LEU A 86 15.18 -18.16 -9.34
CA LEU A 86 16.07 -18.98 -10.18
C LEU A 86 17.39 -19.35 -9.46
N LYS A 87 17.98 -18.40 -8.73
CA LYS A 87 19.25 -18.63 -8.01
C LYS A 87 19.07 -19.42 -6.72
N PHE A 88 17.94 -19.25 -6.03
CA PHE A 88 17.69 -19.83 -4.71
C PHE A 88 16.32 -20.51 -4.61
N PRO A 89 16.04 -21.52 -5.46
CA PRO A 89 14.71 -22.14 -5.55
C PRO A 89 14.27 -22.78 -4.23
N LYS A 90 15.20 -23.36 -3.47
CA LYS A 90 14.92 -23.95 -2.15
C LYS A 90 14.51 -22.93 -1.10
N GLN A 91 15.07 -21.71 -1.14
CA GLN A 91 14.69 -20.64 -0.21
C GLN A 91 13.36 -20.01 -0.64
N ALA A 92 13.19 -19.78 -1.94
CA ALA A 92 11.94 -19.31 -2.52
C ALA A 92 10.76 -20.25 -2.22
N MET A 93 10.98 -21.56 -2.17
CA MET A 93 9.96 -22.54 -1.82
C MET A 93 9.39 -22.33 -0.40
N LYS A 94 10.22 -21.95 0.59
CA LYS A 94 9.74 -21.66 1.94
C LYS A 94 8.82 -20.44 1.97
N PHE A 95 9.21 -19.38 1.25
CA PHE A 95 8.38 -18.19 1.09
C PHE A 95 7.08 -18.52 0.37
N GLY A 96 7.15 -19.29 -0.73
CA GLY A 96 5.99 -19.71 -1.51
C GLY A 96 5.00 -20.55 -0.69
N ILE A 97 5.49 -21.49 0.11
CA ILE A 97 4.63 -22.27 1.02
C ILE A 97 3.96 -21.36 2.04
N GLY A 98 4.68 -20.42 2.65
CA GLY A 98 4.10 -19.44 3.57
C GLY A 98 3.01 -18.59 2.92
N LEU A 99 3.23 -18.14 1.68
CA LEU A 99 2.26 -17.38 0.90
C LEU A 99 1.00 -18.21 0.57
N ILE A 100 1.18 -19.48 0.19
CA ILE A 100 0.07 -20.40 -0.08
C ILE A 100 -0.77 -20.63 1.18
N VAL A 101 -0.12 -20.90 2.32
CA VAL A 101 -0.82 -21.08 3.60
C VAL A 101 -1.58 -19.80 3.98
N LEU A 102 -0.97 -18.63 3.79
CA LEU A 102 -1.64 -17.35 4.03
C LEU A 102 -2.86 -17.16 3.11
N ALA A 103 -2.72 -17.47 1.82
CA ALA A 103 -3.81 -17.37 0.85
C ALA A 103 -4.96 -18.32 1.22
N ILE A 104 -4.67 -19.54 1.70
CA ILE A 104 -5.68 -20.49 2.17
C ILE A 104 -6.41 -19.93 3.40
N ILE A 105 -5.68 -19.41 4.39
CA ILE A 105 -6.29 -18.82 5.60
C ILE A 105 -7.15 -17.62 5.23
N PHE A 106 -6.64 -16.72 4.38
CA PHE A 106 -7.38 -15.56 3.90
C PHE A 106 -8.65 -15.99 3.16
N PHE A 107 -8.56 -16.96 2.25
CA PHE A 107 -9.71 -17.43 1.49
C PHE A 107 -10.77 -18.07 2.39
N ALA A 108 -10.37 -18.86 3.39
CA ALA A 108 -11.30 -19.42 4.37
C ALA A 108 -11.99 -18.34 5.21
N LEU A 109 -11.26 -17.29 5.62
CA LEU A 109 -11.84 -16.16 6.37
C LEU A 109 -12.69 -15.24 5.48
N TYR A 110 -12.33 -15.09 4.21
CA TYR A 110 -13.12 -14.40 3.19
C TYR A 110 -14.45 -15.12 2.95
N SER A 111 -14.42 -16.44 2.75
CA SER A 111 -15.62 -17.24 2.48
C SER A 111 -16.58 -17.34 3.67
N THR A 112 -16.09 -17.09 4.88
CA THR A 112 -16.88 -17.08 6.14
C THR A 112 -17.21 -15.68 6.62
N SER A 113 -16.81 -14.64 5.88
CA SER A 113 -17.17 -13.27 6.21
C SER A 113 -18.47 -12.90 5.51
N ASP A 114 -19.39 -12.33 6.27
CA ASP A 114 -20.63 -11.76 5.76
C ASP A 114 -20.54 -10.24 5.73
N MET A 115 -21.34 -9.61 4.86
CA MET A 115 -21.43 -8.16 4.81
C MET A 115 -22.19 -7.66 6.04
N GLU A 116 -21.55 -6.77 6.79
CA GLU A 116 -22.18 -6.15 7.97
C GLU A 116 -23.16 -5.07 7.50
N SER A 117 -24.46 -5.37 7.57
CA SER A 117 -25.55 -4.49 7.14
C SER A 117 -26.16 -3.66 8.28
N GLY A 118 -25.67 -3.85 9.51
CA GLY A 118 -26.17 -3.16 10.70
C GLY A 118 -25.43 -1.86 11.02
N GLY A 119 -26.16 -0.87 11.57
CA GLY A 119 -25.58 0.30 12.24
C GLY A 119 -24.77 1.24 11.34
N LYS A 120 -23.70 1.82 11.90
CA LYS A 120 -22.87 2.82 11.19
C LYS A 120 -22.13 2.23 9.98
N LEU A 121 -21.80 0.93 10.01
CA LEU A 121 -21.12 0.24 8.92
C LEU A 121 -22.05 0.02 7.72
N GLY A 122 -23.31 -0.36 7.97
CA GLY A 122 -24.34 -0.47 6.92
C GLY A 122 -24.57 0.86 6.18
N MET A 123 -24.69 1.97 6.92
CA MET A 123 -24.84 3.30 6.30
C MET A 123 -23.63 3.73 5.47
N LEU A 124 -22.42 3.34 5.87
CA LEU A 124 -21.19 3.61 5.10
C LEU A 124 -21.10 2.74 3.85
N HIS A 125 -21.54 1.47 3.92
CA HIS A 125 -21.61 0.61 2.74
C HIS A 125 -22.53 1.19 1.67
N GLU A 126 -23.70 1.72 2.07
CA GLU A 126 -24.64 2.37 1.15
C GLU A 126 -24.10 3.69 0.61
N ARG A 127 -23.50 4.54 1.45
CA ARG A 127 -22.98 5.86 1.04
C ARG A 127 -21.81 5.75 0.06
N GLU A 128 -20.91 4.79 0.29
CA GLU A 128 -19.68 4.62 -0.49
C GLU A 128 -19.85 3.58 -1.62
N GLY A 129 -21.04 3.00 -1.79
CA GLY A 129 -21.33 2.01 -2.83
C GLY A 129 -20.51 0.72 -2.69
N ILE A 130 -20.19 0.31 -1.46
CA ILE A 130 -19.36 -0.87 -1.20
C ILE A 130 -20.19 -2.13 -1.50
N THR A 131 -19.73 -2.88 -2.51
CA THR A 131 -20.36 -4.16 -2.87
C THR A 131 -20.04 -5.25 -1.85
N GLU A 132 -20.87 -6.29 -1.80
CA GLU A 132 -20.71 -7.43 -0.89
C GLU A 132 -19.31 -8.05 -1.00
N ASN A 133 -18.78 -8.21 -2.22
CA ASN A 133 -17.45 -8.76 -2.45
C ASN A 133 -16.33 -7.89 -1.85
N VAL A 134 -16.44 -6.57 -1.97
CA VAL A 134 -15.46 -5.64 -1.39
C VAL A 134 -15.55 -5.66 0.13
N SER A 135 -16.75 -5.69 0.70
CA SER A 135 -16.95 -5.81 2.15
C SER A 135 -16.37 -7.11 2.70
N LYS A 136 -16.62 -8.25 2.05
CA LYS A 136 -16.04 -9.56 2.42
C LYS A 136 -14.52 -9.57 2.30
N PHE A 137 -13.96 -8.89 1.29
CA PHE A 137 -12.51 -8.77 1.10
C PHE A 137 -11.87 -7.99 2.26
N ILE A 138 -12.46 -6.85 2.64
CA ILE A 138 -11.99 -6.03 3.76
C ILE A 138 -12.08 -6.83 5.07
N SER A 139 -13.23 -7.44 5.36
CA SER A 139 -13.47 -8.21 6.58
C SER A 139 -12.57 -9.44 6.67
N GLY A 140 -12.44 -10.21 5.59
CA GLY A 140 -11.55 -11.37 5.52
C GLY A 140 -10.08 -10.97 5.71
N GLY A 141 -9.67 -9.85 5.11
CA GLY A 141 -8.34 -9.29 5.28
C GLY A 141 -8.06 -8.90 6.73
N LEU A 142 -8.98 -8.16 7.34
CA LEU A 142 -8.85 -7.72 8.73
C LEU A 142 -8.77 -8.90 9.69
N LYS A 143 -9.66 -9.90 9.56
CA LYS A 143 -9.65 -11.12 10.38
C LYS A 143 -8.33 -11.89 10.21
N THR A 144 -7.80 -11.95 8.98
CA THR A 144 -6.51 -12.60 8.70
C THR A 144 -5.37 -11.90 9.43
N THR A 145 -5.30 -10.56 9.35
CA THR A 145 -4.27 -9.77 10.02
C THR A 145 -4.35 -9.91 11.53
N VAL A 146 -5.54 -9.77 12.12
CA VAL A 146 -5.73 -9.90 13.57
C VAL A 146 -5.39 -11.32 14.03
N GLY A 147 -5.83 -12.34 13.30
CA GLY A 147 -5.53 -13.74 13.61
C GLY A 147 -4.02 -14.03 13.60
N LEU A 148 -3.31 -13.54 12.59
CA LEU A 148 -1.85 -13.65 12.53
C LEU A 148 -1.13 -12.89 13.63
N ALA A 149 -1.61 -11.69 13.98
CA ALA A 149 -1.02 -10.90 15.06
C ALA A 149 -1.14 -11.63 16.41
N VAL A 150 -2.31 -12.21 16.71
CA VAL A 150 -2.51 -13.02 17.91
C VAL A 150 -1.64 -14.28 17.87
N ALA A 151 -1.60 -14.99 16.73
CA ALA A 151 -0.76 -16.17 16.58
C ALA A 151 0.72 -15.86 16.79
N ALA A 152 1.22 -14.76 16.22
CA ALA A 152 2.59 -14.30 16.39
C ALA A 152 2.91 -14.00 17.86
N PHE A 153 1.99 -13.33 18.57
CA PHE A 153 2.13 -13.07 20.01
C PHE A 153 2.21 -14.36 20.82
N VAL A 154 1.32 -15.33 20.57
CA VAL A 154 1.33 -16.62 21.27
C VAL A 154 2.63 -17.39 20.99
N ILE A 155 3.07 -17.45 19.73
CA ILE A 155 4.32 -18.12 19.35
C ILE A 155 5.52 -17.46 20.03
N MET A 156 5.53 -16.13 20.12
CA MET A 156 6.58 -15.38 20.82
C MET A 156 6.64 -15.79 22.29
N VAL A 157 5.51 -15.76 23.01
CA VAL A 157 5.45 -16.17 24.43
C VAL A 157 5.91 -17.61 24.63
N ILE A 158 5.43 -18.55 23.81
CA ILE A 158 5.82 -19.97 23.90
C ILE A 158 7.32 -20.13 23.62
N SER A 159 7.86 -19.38 22.66
CA SER A 159 9.28 -19.43 22.31
C SER A 159 10.16 -18.96 23.46
N GLU A 160 9.78 -17.88 24.15
CA GLU A 160 10.49 -17.39 25.34
C GLU A 160 10.45 -18.42 26.47
N ILE A 161 9.28 -19.00 26.75
CA ILE A 161 9.15 -20.08 27.77
C ILE A 161 10.08 -21.24 27.43
N ARG A 162 10.08 -21.72 26.17
CA ARG A 162 10.94 -22.82 25.75
C ARG A 162 12.42 -22.47 25.83
N ASN A 163 12.77 -21.20 25.63
CA ASN A 163 14.15 -20.72 25.72
C ASN A 163 14.65 -20.71 27.17
N ILE A 164 13.78 -20.45 28.15
CA ILE A 164 14.12 -20.51 29.59
C ILE A 164 14.44 -21.95 30.04
N PHE A 165 13.83 -22.95 29.41
CA PHE A 165 14.06 -24.38 29.72
C PHE A 165 15.17 -25.05 28.90
N LYS A 166 15.87 -24.29 28.06
CA LYS A 166 17.07 -24.73 27.33
C LYS A 166 18.32 -24.11 27.93
#